data_AF-B3JG23-F1
#
_entry.id   AF-B3JG23-F1
#
_cell.length_a   1.000
_cell.length_b   1.000
_cell.length_c   1.000
_cell.angle_alpha   90.00
_cell.angle_beta   90.00
_cell.angle_gamma   90.00
#
_symmetry.space_group_name_H-M   'P 1'
#
loop_
_entity.id
_entity.type
_entity.pdbx_description
1 polymer ?
#
loop_
_entity_poly.entity_id
_entity_poly.type
_entity_poly.pdbx_seq_one_letter_code
_entity_poly.pdbx_strand_id
1 'polypeptide(L)' 'MNIISGKYAVSCTPEGSYYAYSLMHEQCCAYGESEEEALENLETMESEFLEEINELYQEAWA' A
#
# COMPACT_ATOMS: atom_id res chain seq x y z
N MET A 1 4.72 8.16 -13.13
CA MET A 1 4.54 8.07 -11.67
C MET A 1 3.74 9.28 -11.20
N ASN A 2 2.60 9.03 -10.56
CA ASN A 2 1.75 10.02 -9.93
C ASN A 2 1.92 9.91 -8.40
N ILE A 3 1.90 11.04 -7.68
CA ILE A 3 1.99 11.06 -6.22
C ILE A 3 0.64 11.51 -5.68
N ILE A 4 0.01 10.65 -4.89
CA ILE A 4 -1.33 10.86 -4.34
C ILE A 4 -1.20 11.38 -2.92
N SER A 5 -1.62 12.62 -2.70
CA SER A 5 -1.68 13.27 -1.38
C SER A 5 -0.37 13.24 -0.58
N GLY A 6 0.77 13.06 -1.25
CA GLY A 6 2.08 12.89 -0.60
C GLY A 6 2.23 11.59 0.19
N LYS A 7 1.29 10.64 0.07
CA LYS A 7 1.28 9.37 0.80
C LYS A 7 1.64 8.19 -0.07
N TYR A 8 1.10 8.14 -1.29
CA TYR A 8 1.26 7.01 -2.19
C TYR A 8 1.89 7.46 -3.50
N ALA A 9 2.63 6.56 -4.13
CA ALA A 9 3.06 6.71 -5.50
C ALA A 9 2.48 5.58 -6.35
N VAL A 10 2.00 5.91 -7.54
CA VAL A 10 1.42 4.95 -8.47
C VAL A 10 1.97 5.15 -9.88
N SER A 11 2.19 4.06 -10.61
CA SER A 11 2.67 4.10 -11.98
C SER A 11 2.14 2.94 -12.80
N CYS A 12 1.88 3.19 -14.08
CA CYS A 12 1.63 2.15 -15.06
C CYS A 12 2.90 1.30 -15.26
N THR A 13 2.73 -0.01 -15.34
CA THR A 13 3.76 -1.01 -15.62
C THR A 13 3.96 -1.16 -17.13
N PRO A 14 5.08 -1.73 -17.60
CA PRO A 14 5.25 -2.07 -19.01
C PRO A 14 4.16 -2.98 -19.58
N GLU A 15 3.53 -3.80 -18.73
CA GLU A 15 2.45 -4.72 -19.10
C GLU A 15 1.07 -4.05 -19.17
N GLY A 16 0.96 -2.78 -18.77
CA GLY A 16 -0.28 -1.99 -18.81
C GLY A 16 -1.13 -2.06 -17.54
N SER A 17 -0.70 -2.80 -16.51
CA SER A 17 -1.28 -2.74 -15.17
C SER A 17 -0.73 -1.54 -14.38
N TYR A 18 -1.21 -1.34 -13.15
CA TYR A 18 -0.74 -0.29 -12.26
C TYR A 18 -0.09 -0.88 -11.03
N TYR A 19 0.99 -0.26 -10.59
CA TYR A 19 1.69 -0.57 -9.36
C TYR A 19 1.65 0.65 -8.44
N ALA A 20 1.15 0.47 -7.22
CA ALA A 20 1.07 1.49 -6.20
C ALA A 20 1.89 1.07 -4.97
N TYR A 21 2.53 2.03 -4.30
CA TYR A 21 3.28 1.79 -3.06
C TYR A 21 3.20 2.98 -2.10
N SER A 22 3.30 2.67 -0.81
CA SER A 22 3.33 3.68 0.25
C SER A 22 4.70 4.34 0.34
N LEU A 23 4.71 5.67 0.46
CA LEU A 23 5.93 6.45 0.68
C LEU A 23 6.41 6.40 2.13
N MET A 24 5.54 5.96 3.05
CA MET A 24 5.81 5.88 4.49
C MET A 24 6.12 4.46 4.95
N HIS A 25 5.56 3.46 4.28
CA HIS A 25 5.70 2.04 4.63
C HIS A 25 6.18 1.26 3.41
N GLU A 26 7.49 0.99 3.33
CA GLU A 26 8.12 0.31 2.18
C GLU A 26 7.54 -1.10 1.94
N GLN A 27 7.03 -1.75 2.98
CA GLN A 27 6.39 -3.07 2.91
C GLN A 27 5.02 -3.03 2.21
N CYS A 28 4.39 -1.85 2.10
CA CYS A 28 3.05 -1.70 1.56
C CYS A 28 3.11 -1.35 0.07
N CYS A 29 2.77 -2.33 -0.76
CA CYS A 29 2.61 -2.14 -2.20
C CYS A 29 1.53 -3.07 -2.76
N ALA A 30 0.93 -2.68 -3.89
CA ALA A 30 -0.10 -3.46 -4.55
C ALA A 30 -0.13 -3.23 -6.06
N TYR A 31 -0.70 -4.19 -6.77
CA TYR A 31 -1.00 -4.06 -8.20
C TYR A 31 -2.52 -3.94 -8.41
N GLY A 32 -2.91 -3.38 -9.56
CA GLY A 32 -4.30 -3.35 -10.03
C GLY A 32 -4.36 -3.21 -11.55
N GLU A 33 -5.49 -3.52 -12.17
CA GLU A 33 -5.72 -3.30 -13.61
C GLU A 33 -5.90 -1.81 -13.93
N SER A 34 -6.25 -0.99 -12.93
CA SER A 34 -6.37 0.47 -13.01
C SER A 34 -5.61 1.19 -11.89
N GLU A 35 -5.41 2.50 -12.04
CA GLU A 35 -4.80 3.35 -10.99
C GLU A 35 -5.62 3.32 -9.70
N GLU A 36 -6.96 3.36 -9.82
CA GLU A 36 -7.91 3.29 -8.70
C GLU A 36 -7.80 1.95 -7.97
N GLU A 37 -7.86 0.83 -8.70
CA GLU A 37 -7.76 -0.51 -8.12
C GLU A 37 -6.42 -0.76 -7.42
N ALA A 38 -5.31 -0.30 -8.01
CA ALA A 38 -3.99 -0.42 -7.38
C ALA A 38 -3.92 0.35 -6.04
N LEU A 39 -4.58 1.51 -5.96
CA LEU A 39 -4.67 2.30 -4.73
C LEU A 39 -5.59 1.65 -3.69
N GLU A 40 -6.75 1.13 -4.09
CA GLU A 40 -7.67 0.42 -3.18
C GLU A 40 -7.01 -0.83 -2.57
N ASN A 41 -6.31 -1.61 -3.41
CA ASN A 41 -5.55 -2.77 -2.95
C ASN A 41 -4.41 -2.37 -2.01
N LEU A 42 -3.74 -1.24 -2.28
CA LEU A 42 -2.70 -0.71 -1.40
C LEU A 42 -3.26 -0.28 -0.03
N GLU A 43 -4.40 0.39 0.00
CA GLU A 43 -5.06 0.82 1.25
C GLU A 43 -5.48 -0.37 2.12
N THR A 44 -5.92 -1.46 1.48
CA THR A 44 -6.22 -2.72 2.17
C THR A 44 -4.95 -3.32 2.77
N MET A 45 -3.89 -3.46 1.96
CA MET A 45 -2.58 -3.98 2.41
C MET A 45 -1.99 -3.15 3.56
N GLU A 46 -2.07 -1.83 3.49
CA GLU A 46 -1.55 -0.94 4.55
C GLU A 46 -2.36 -1.06 5.84
N SER A 47 -3.68 -1.27 5.74
CA SER A 47 -4.54 -1.49 6.92
C SER A 47 -4.19 -2.80 7.62
N GLU A 48 -4.04 -3.89 6.86
CA GLU A 48 -3.65 -5.22 7.39
C GLU A 48 -2.26 -5.16 8.04
N PHE A 49 -1.29 -4.50 7.39
CA PHE A 49 0.06 -4.32 7.94
C PHE A 49 0.07 -3.57 9.27
N LEU A 50 -0.73 -2.49 9.39
CA LEU A 50 -0.83 -1.72 10.63
C LEU A 50 -1.55 -2.51 11.74
N GLU A 51 -2.53 -3.33 11.39
CA GLU A 51 -3.20 -4.22 12.33
C GLU A 51 -2.22 -5.26 12.90
N GLU A 52 -1.46 -5.96 12.04
CA GLU A 52 -0.43 -6.91 12.47
C GLU A 52 0.61 -6.27 13.40
N ILE A 53 1.09 -5.07 13.06
CA ILE A 53 2.02 -4.33 13.91
C ILE A 53 1.39 -4.04 15.29
N ASN A 54 0.14 -3.60 15.30
CA ASN A 54 -0.55 -3.26 16.53
C ASN A 54 -0.77 -4.50 17.43
N GLU A 55 -1.13 -5.64 16.85
CA GLU A 55 -1.25 -6.91 17.57
C GLU A 55 0.09 -7.33 18.21
N LEU A 56 1.18 -7.27 17.44
CA LEU A 56 2.53 -7.57 17.95
C LEU A 56 2.92 -6.66 19.12
N TYR A 57 2.59 -5.37 19.04
CA TYR A 57 2.81 -4.47 20.17
C TYR A 57 1.95 -4.87 21.37
N GLN A 58 0.66 -5.18 21.20
CA GLN A 58 -0.18 -5.59 22.34
C GLN A 58 0.33 -6.85 23.01
N GLU A 59 0.81 -7.84 22.26
CA GLU A 59 1.42 -9.06 22.81
C GLU A 59 2.73 -8.78 23.56
N ALA A 60 3.57 -7.88 23.06
CA ALA A 60 4.85 -7.55 23.70
C ALA A 60 4.70 -6.83 25.05
N TRP A 61 3.54 -6.21 25.30
CA TRP A 61 3.23 -5.46 26.52
C TRP A 61 2.15 -6.11 27.41
N ALA A 62 1.72 -7.33 27.09
CA ALA A 62 0.84 -8.16 27.90
C ALA A 62 1.62 -9.05 28.89
#